data_AF-A0A6A9QMC5-F1
#
_entry.id   AF-A0A6A9QMC5-F1
#
_cell.length_a   1.000
_cell.length_b   1.000
_cell.length_c   1.000
_cell.angle_alpha   90.00
_cell.angle_beta   90.00
_cell.angle_gamma   90.00
#
_symmetry.space_group_name_H-M   'P 1'
#
loop_
_entity.id
_entity.type
_entity.pdbx_description
1 polymer ?
#
loop_
_entity_poly.entity_id
_entity_poly.type
_entity_poly.pdbx_seq_one_letter_code
_entity_poly.pdbx_strand_id
1 'polypeptide(L)'
;MLGEIIYFLFIVLDLVFSIWNSYNAGQIFPTRRGIGELFYIFGGLLPMSYVASALVSFFLGYLGYISLSTFYFILSFNFLFFGLTFIIWGIIATLTSIMAFRGSHNWIAGLVAGYDAFVTIFDAWDYISGFMSSWKDIRRSIDSSDFSVLDVIVILLIAFGIGFVISYTAFKQGQKSSRISYYW
;
A
#
# COMPACT_ATOMS: atom_id res chain seq x y z
N MET A 1 9.62 2.88 -21.94
CA MET A 1 8.22 3.21 -22.32
C MET A 1 7.21 2.15 -21.90
N LEU A 2 7.16 0.94 -22.47
CA LEU A 2 6.09 -0.02 -22.11
C LEU A 2 6.11 -0.44 -20.63
N GLY A 3 7.30 -0.69 -20.06
CA GLY A 3 7.45 -1.02 -18.64
C GLY A 3 7.06 0.13 -17.70
N GLU A 4 7.35 1.37 -18.07
CA GLU A 4 6.98 2.56 -17.29
C GLU A 4 5.45 2.78 -17.31
N ILE A 5 4.81 2.55 -18.46
CA ILE A 5 3.35 2.63 -18.60
C ILE A 5 2.67 1.62 -17.68
N ILE A 6 3.17 0.38 -17.64
CA ILE A 6 2.64 -0.67 -16.77
C ILE A 6 2.85 -0.31 -15.30
N TYR A 7 4.03 0.20 -14.94
CA TYR A 7 4.33 0.66 -13.57
C TYR A 7 3.38 1.76 -13.10
N PHE A 8 3.17 2.80 -13.93
CA PHE A 8 2.22 3.87 -13.59
C PHE A 8 0.78 3.37 -13.49
N LEU A 9 0.39 2.39 -14.31
CA LEU A 9 -0.93 1.78 -14.23
C LEU A 9 -1.13 1.06 -12.89
N PHE A 10 -0.12 0.32 -12.41
CA PHE A 10 -0.16 -0.29 -11.08
C PHE A 10 -0.23 0.75 -9.97
N ILE A 11 0.56 1.83 -10.02
CA ILE A 11 0.48 2.92 -9.05
C ILE A 11 -0.94 3.52 -8.98
N VAL A 12 -1.59 3.73 -10.13
CA VAL A 12 -2.96 4.27 -10.17
C VAL A 12 -3.95 3.29 -9.56
N LEU A 13 -3.82 2.00 -9.85
CA LEU A 13 -4.67 0.96 -9.24
C LEU A 13 -4.46 0.91 -7.72
N ASP A 14 -3.21 0.93 -7.26
CA ASP A 14 -2.88 0.93 -5.83
C ASP A 14 -3.48 2.15 -5.13
N LEU A 15 -3.44 3.33 -5.77
CA LEU A 15 -4.08 4.53 -5.25
C LEU A 15 -5.59 4.34 -5.09
N VAL A 16 -6.27 3.83 -6.12
CA VAL A 16 -7.72 3.61 -6.11
C VAL A 16 -8.10 2.59 -5.04
N PHE A 17 -7.40 1.46 -4.97
CA PHE A 17 -7.66 0.41 -3.97
C PHE A 17 -7.37 0.90 -2.55
N SER A 18 -6.30 1.69 -2.34
CA SER A 18 -5.99 2.27 -1.03
C SER A 18 -7.11 3.19 -0.53
N ILE A 19 -7.65 4.04 -1.41
CA ILE A 19 -8.77 4.93 -1.10
C ILE A 19 -10.03 4.10 -0.81
N TRP A 20 -10.32 3.10 -1.64
CA TRP A 20 -11.47 2.22 -1.47
C TRP A 20 -11.43 1.45 -0.16
N ASN A 21 -10.29 0.84 0.16
CA ASN A 21 -10.07 0.11 1.41
C ASN A 21 -10.16 1.05 2.62
N SER A 22 -9.62 2.26 2.53
CA SER A 22 -9.75 3.28 3.58
C SER A 22 -11.22 3.65 3.82
N TYR A 23 -12.00 3.83 2.75
CA TYR A 23 -13.43 4.10 2.83
C TYR A 23 -14.20 2.95 3.48
N ASN A 24 -13.96 1.70 3.05
CA ASN A 24 -14.59 0.50 3.62
C ASN A 24 -14.21 0.30 5.09
N ALA A 25 -12.94 0.54 5.44
CA ALA A 25 -12.47 0.53 6.81
C ALA A 25 -13.27 1.51 7.68
N GLY A 26 -13.55 2.70 7.14
CA GLY A 26 -14.41 3.71 7.78
C GLY A 26 -15.83 3.22 8.02
N GLN A 27 -16.41 2.46 7.09
CA GLN A 27 -17.75 1.89 7.27
C GLN A 27 -17.78 0.80 8.36
N ILE A 28 -16.74 -0.03 8.44
CA ILE A 28 -16.64 -1.16 9.37
C ILE A 28 -16.31 -0.69 10.80
N PHE A 29 -15.51 0.38 10.93
CA PHE A 29 -14.95 0.84 12.20
C PHE A 29 -15.97 1.05 13.35
N PRO A 30 -17.17 1.63 13.14
CA PRO A 30 -18.14 1.81 14.22
C PRO A 30 -18.65 0.49 14.82
N THR A 31 -18.78 -0.55 14.00
CA THR A 31 -19.33 -1.85 14.41
C THR A 31 -18.24 -2.81 14.87
N ARG A 32 -17.06 -2.77 14.23
CA ARG A 32 -15.90 -3.62 14.54
C ARG A 32 -14.61 -2.82 14.46
N ARG A 33 -14.33 -2.08 15.53
CA ARG A 33 -13.19 -1.15 15.60
C ARG A 33 -11.85 -1.76 15.19
N GLY A 34 -11.48 -2.91 15.78
CA GLY A 34 -10.20 -3.56 15.48
C GLY A 34 -10.03 -3.97 14.01
N ILE A 35 -11.09 -4.50 13.37
CA ILE A 35 -11.05 -4.86 11.95
C ILE A 35 -10.98 -3.60 11.08
N GLY A 36 -11.75 -2.57 11.42
CA GLY A 36 -11.69 -1.28 10.73
C GLY A 36 -10.30 -0.62 10.82
N GLU A 37 -9.64 -0.69 11.98
CA GLU A 37 -8.26 -0.18 12.14
C GLU A 37 -7.25 -0.97 11.31
N LEU A 38 -7.33 -2.31 11.30
CA LEU A 38 -6.46 -3.14 10.48
C LEU A 38 -6.64 -2.87 8.98
N PHE A 39 -7.89 -2.78 8.51
CA PHE A 39 -8.19 -2.45 7.12
C PHE A 39 -7.71 -1.05 6.74
N TYR A 40 -7.85 -0.09 7.65
CA TYR A 40 -7.35 1.26 7.44
C TYR A 40 -5.83 1.29 7.31
N ILE A 41 -5.10 0.63 8.22
CA ILE A 41 -3.64 0.69 8.25
C ILE A 41 -3.04 -0.09 7.08
N PHE A 42 -3.39 -1.38 6.97
CA PHE A 42 -2.74 -2.30 6.04
C PHE A 42 -3.31 -2.23 4.62
N GLY A 43 -4.60 -1.94 4.47
CA GLY A 43 -5.26 -1.82 3.18
C GLY A 43 -5.34 -0.40 2.64
N GLY A 44 -5.14 0.62 3.49
CA GLY A 44 -5.34 2.03 3.15
C GLY A 44 -4.08 2.89 3.31
N LEU A 45 -3.73 3.23 4.56
CA LEU A 45 -2.69 4.18 4.92
C LEU A 45 -1.30 3.77 4.38
N LEU A 46 -0.87 2.54 4.65
CA LEU A 46 0.46 2.09 4.24
C LEU A 46 0.57 1.95 2.72
N PRO A 47 -0.38 1.31 2.01
CA PRO A 47 -0.46 1.36 0.54
C PRO A 47 -0.47 2.78 -0.04
N MET A 48 -1.22 3.71 0.54
CA MET A 48 -1.25 5.10 0.06
C MET A 48 0.08 5.82 0.31
N SER A 49 0.77 5.51 1.42
CA SER A 49 2.10 6.05 1.73
C SER A 49 3.16 5.50 0.77
N TYR A 50 3.04 4.23 0.36
CA TYR A 50 3.85 3.64 -0.71
C TYR A 50 3.68 4.42 -2.02
N VAL A 51 2.44 4.60 -2.46
CA VAL A 51 2.12 5.37 -3.69
C VAL A 51 2.71 6.78 -3.61
N ALA A 52 2.50 7.48 -2.50
CA ALA A 52 3.03 8.82 -2.30
C ALA A 52 4.57 8.83 -2.31
N SER A 53 5.21 7.86 -1.66
CA SER A 53 6.68 7.74 -1.61
C SER A 53 7.26 7.49 -3.00
N ALA A 54 6.66 6.58 -3.77
CA ALA A 54 7.05 6.30 -5.14
C ALA A 54 6.93 7.53 -6.04
N LEU A 55 5.79 8.24 -5.98
CA LEU A 55 5.55 9.44 -6.79
C LEU A 55 6.49 10.58 -6.41
N VAL A 56 6.62 10.90 -5.12
CA VAL A 56 7.51 11.99 -4.65
C VAL A 56 8.96 11.70 -5.04
N SER A 57 9.43 10.48 -4.83
CA SER A 57 10.80 10.08 -5.19
C SER A 57 11.02 10.17 -6.70
N PHE A 58 10.05 9.75 -7.51
CA PHE A 58 10.12 9.84 -8.97
C PHE A 58 10.21 11.29 -9.44
N PHE A 59 9.35 12.18 -8.93
CA PHE A 59 9.39 13.59 -9.30
C PHE A 59 10.69 14.28 -8.87
N LEU A 60 11.14 14.06 -7.63
CA LEU A 60 12.38 14.66 -7.14
C LEU A 60 13.61 14.11 -7.88
N GLY A 61 13.63 12.82 -8.18
CA GLY A 61 14.68 12.20 -8.98
C GLY A 61 14.72 12.73 -10.41
N TYR A 62 13.55 12.85 -11.06
CA TYR A 62 13.43 13.41 -12.41
C TYR A 62 13.90 14.87 -12.50
N LEU A 63 13.60 15.68 -11.48
CA LEU A 63 14.02 17.07 -11.40
C LEU A 63 15.47 17.26 -10.92
N GLY A 64 16.17 16.17 -10.57
CA GLY A 64 17.55 16.21 -10.08
C GLY A 64 17.69 16.76 -8.66
N TYR A 65 16.62 16.78 -7.86
CA TYR A 65 16.64 17.25 -6.48
C TYR A 65 17.18 16.22 -5.49
N ILE A 66 17.24 14.95 -5.88
CA ILE A 66 17.88 13.88 -5.10
C ILE A 66 18.91 13.14 -5.93
N SER A 67 19.93 12.62 -5.26
CA SER A 67 20.92 11.76 -5.89
C SER A 67 20.32 10.44 -6.34
N LEU A 68 20.99 9.81 -7.29
CA LEU A 68 20.58 8.52 -7.83
C LEU A 68 20.68 7.41 -6.78
N SER A 69 21.67 7.46 -5.87
CA SER A 69 21.76 6.55 -4.73
C SER A 69 20.57 6.71 -3.76
N THR A 70 20.18 7.94 -3.45
CA THR A 70 19.00 8.23 -2.61
C THR A 70 17.72 7.72 -3.27
N PHE A 71 17.57 7.91 -4.58
CA PHE A 71 16.42 7.40 -5.33
C PHE A 71 16.34 5.86 -5.28
N TYR A 72 17.44 5.15 -5.58
CA TYR A 72 17.46 3.69 -5.52
C TYR A 72 17.23 3.17 -4.10
N PHE A 73 17.79 3.83 -3.09
CA PHE A 73 17.52 3.50 -1.70
C PHE A 73 16.02 3.53 -1.41
N ILE A 74 15.31 4.60 -1.78
CA ILE A 74 13.89 4.74 -1.47
C ILE A 74 13.05 3.68 -2.20
N LEU A 75 13.34 3.40 -3.47
CA LEU A 75 12.63 2.34 -4.20
C LEU A 75 12.86 0.95 -3.60
N SER A 76 14.10 0.60 -3.27
CA SER A 76 14.42 -0.69 -2.65
C SER A 76 13.86 -0.78 -1.22
N PHE A 77 13.89 0.31 -0.46
CA PHE A 77 13.25 0.40 0.85
C PHE A 77 11.73 0.22 0.73
N ASN A 78 11.09 0.89 -0.24
CA ASN A 78 9.67 0.77 -0.48
C ASN A 78 9.29 -0.69 -0.80
N PHE A 79 10.06 -1.36 -1.65
CA PHE A 79 9.87 -2.77 -1.95
C PHE A 79 9.96 -3.65 -0.69
N LEU A 80 10.98 -3.46 0.15
CA LEU A 80 11.15 -4.27 1.36
C LEU A 80 10.07 -4.00 2.43
N PHE A 81 9.78 -2.72 2.71
CA PHE A 81 8.86 -2.36 3.78
C PHE A 81 7.39 -2.51 3.36
N PHE A 82 7.02 -1.94 2.22
CA PHE A 82 5.64 -1.99 1.74
C PHE A 82 5.30 -3.31 1.05
N GLY A 83 6.26 -3.99 0.42
CA GLY A 83 6.05 -5.36 -0.11
C GLY A 83 5.61 -6.33 0.98
N LEU A 84 6.25 -6.28 2.16
CA LEU A 84 5.81 -7.07 3.32
C LEU A 84 4.41 -6.65 3.81
N THR A 85 4.10 -5.36 3.75
CA THR A 85 2.78 -4.84 4.10
C THR A 85 1.69 -5.37 3.16
N PHE A 86 1.96 -5.42 1.85
CA PHE A 86 1.02 -5.96 0.86
C PHE A 86 0.74 -7.44 1.09
N ILE A 87 1.75 -8.24 1.47
CA ILE A 87 1.54 -9.65 1.85
C ILE A 87 0.64 -9.76 3.08
N ILE A 88 0.91 -8.96 4.13
CA ILE A 88 0.06 -8.96 5.34
C ILE A 88 -1.38 -8.58 4.99
N TRP A 89 -1.56 -7.55 4.17
CA TRP A 89 -2.87 -7.13 3.69
C TRP A 89 -3.57 -8.23 2.88
N GLY A 90 -2.85 -8.89 1.96
CA GLY A 90 -3.37 -10.00 1.16
C GLY A 90 -3.88 -11.16 2.02
N ILE A 91 -3.16 -11.50 3.11
CA ILE A 91 -3.62 -12.49 4.09
C ILE A 91 -4.91 -12.04 4.78
N ILE A 92 -4.98 -10.77 5.23
CA ILE A 92 -6.18 -10.21 5.87
C ILE A 92 -7.36 -10.25 4.90
N ALA A 93 -7.18 -9.78 3.67
CA ALA A 93 -8.19 -9.76 2.62
C ALA A 93 -8.73 -11.18 2.37
N THR A 94 -7.83 -12.13 2.13
CA THR A 94 -8.15 -13.56 1.91
C THR A 94 -8.96 -14.15 3.07
N LEU A 95 -8.55 -13.92 4.32
CA LEU A 95 -9.29 -14.43 5.48
C LEU A 95 -10.68 -13.81 5.57
N THR A 96 -10.81 -12.53 5.27
CA THR A 96 -12.10 -11.85 5.31
C THR A 96 -13.04 -12.29 4.18
N SER A 97 -12.54 -12.53 2.97
CA SER A 97 -13.33 -13.04 1.86
C SER A 97 -13.76 -14.49 2.09
N ILE A 98 -12.90 -15.34 2.69
CA ILE A 98 -13.29 -16.70 3.14
C ILE A 98 -14.40 -16.63 4.20
N MET A 99 -14.29 -15.75 5.20
CA MET A 99 -15.34 -15.59 6.22
C MET A 99 -16.66 -15.11 5.60
N ALA A 100 -16.60 -14.17 4.65
CA ALA A 100 -17.78 -13.69 3.93
C ALA A 100 -18.43 -14.81 3.10
N PHE A 101 -17.63 -15.66 2.43
CA PHE A 101 -18.12 -16.82 1.70
C PHE A 101 -18.83 -17.82 2.62
N ARG A 102 -18.22 -18.17 3.76
CA ARG A 102 -18.83 -19.11 4.73
C ARG A 102 -20.14 -18.59 5.33
N GLY A 103 -20.25 -17.28 5.53
CA GLY A 103 -21.46 -16.66 6.09
C GLY A 103 -22.59 -16.50 5.06
N SER A 104 -22.26 -16.14 3.82
CA SER A 104 -23.26 -15.81 2.79
C SER A 104 -23.55 -16.94 1.80
N HIS A 105 -22.69 -17.96 1.72
CA HIS A 105 -22.67 -19.00 0.67
C HIS A 105 -22.69 -18.43 -0.76
N ASN A 106 -22.31 -17.16 -0.94
CA ASN A 106 -22.30 -16.51 -2.24
C ASN A 106 -21.05 -16.93 -3.02
N TRP A 107 -21.23 -17.66 -4.11
CA TRP A 107 -20.16 -18.12 -5.01
C TRP A 107 -19.19 -17.02 -5.46
N ILE A 108 -19.67 -15.77 -5.59
CA ILE A 108 -18.82 -14.61 -5.92
C ILE A 108 -17.78 -14.35 -4.82
N ALA A 109 -18.17 -14.46 -3.55
CA ALA A 109 -17.23 -14.32 -2.43
C ALA A 109 -16.17 -15.43 -2.41
N GLY A 110 -16.53 -16.63 -2.88
CA GLY A 110 -15.59 -17.73 -3.07
C GLY A 110 -14.57 -17.46 -4.18
N LEU A 111 -14.99 -16.88 -5.31
CA LEU A 111 -14.09 -16.47 -6.38
C LEU A 111 -13.15 -15.34 -5.94
N VAL A 112 -13.66 -14.35 -5.21
CA VAL A 112 -12.85 -13.27 -4.63
C VAL A 112 -11.80 -13.83 -3.67
N ALA A 113 -12.19 -14.78 -2.79
CA ALA A 113 -11.24 -15.43 -1.89
C ALA A 113 -10.14 -16.21 -2.62
N GLY A 114 -10.48 -16.92 -3.71
CA GLY A 114 -9.50 -17.59 -4.55
C GLY A 114 -8.53 -16.62 -5.24
N TYR A 115 -9.05 -15.49 -5.73
CA TYR A 115 -8.26 -14.43 -6.32
C TYR A 115 -7.31 -13.78 -5.30
N ASP A 116 -7.82 -13.38 -4.12
CA ASP A 116 -7.02 -12.77 -3.05
C ASP A 116 -5.88 -13.70 -2.62
N ALA A 117 -6.16 -15.00 -2.48
CA ALA A 117 -5.16 -15.99 -2.13
C ALA A 117 -4.08 -16.12 -3.21
N PHE A 118 -4.47 -16.15 -4.48
CA PHE A 118 -3.51 -16.22 -5.60
C PHE A 118 -2.62 -14.98 -5.66
N VAL A 119 -3.21 -13.78 -5.54
CA VAL A 119 -2.46 -12.51 -5.51
C VAL A 119 -1.48 -12.49 -4.33
N THR A 120 -1.93 -12.90 -3.14
CA THR A 120 -1.06 -12.96 -1.95
C THR A 120 0.14 -13.89 -2.15
N ILE A 121 -0.06 -15.04 -2.80
CA ILE A 121 1.03 -15.98 -3.10
C ILE A 121 2.00 -15.36 -4.12
N PHE A 122 1.48 -14.70 -5.14
CA PHE A 122 2.28 -14.02 -6.15
C PHE A 122 3.12 -12.89 -5.55
N ASP A 123 2.52 -12.04 -4.72
CA ASP A 123 3.21 -10.96 -4.01
C ASP A 123 4.30 -11.50 -3.07
N ALA A 124 4.01 -12.60 -2.36
CA ALA A 124 5.00 -13.26 -1.52
C ALA A 124 6.16 -13.85 -2.32
N TRP A 125 5.88 -14.44 -3.48
CA TRP A 125 6.90 -14.95 -4.39
C TRP A 125 7.79 -13.81 -4.92
N ASP A 126 7.19 -12.73 -5.42
CA ASP A 126 7.92 -11.57 -5.93
C ASP A 126 8.81 -10.97 -4.84
N TYR A 127 8.23 -10.74 -3.65
CA TYR A 127 8.95 -10.25 -2.48
C TYR A 127 10.17 -11.10 -2.12
N ILE A 128 9.99 -12.42 -1.99
CA ILE A 128 11.09 -13.35 -1.65
C ILE A 128 12.17 -13.33 -2.73
N SER A 129 11.77 -13.37 -4.00
CA SER A 129 12.71 -13.40 -5.13
C SER A 129 13.51 -12.10 -5.26
N GLY A 130 12.88 -10.95 -4.99
CA GLY A 130 13.51 -9.63 -5.05
C GLY A 130 14.25 -9.22 -3.78
N PHE A 131 14.00 -9.86 -2.63
CA PHE A 131 14.48 -9.42 -1.31
C PHE A 131 15.99 -9.18 -1.27
N MET A 132 16.78 -10.17 -1.69
CA MET A 132 18.24 -10.09 -1.63
C MET A 132 18.82 -9.08 -2.62
N SER A 133 18.14 -8.81 -3.74
CA SER A 133 18.55 -7.76 -4.68
C SER A 133 18.32 -6.39 -4.04
N SER A 134 17.10 -6.13 -3.58
CA SER A 134 16.71 -4.87 -2.93
C SER A 134 17.57 -4.57 -1.70
N TRP A 135 17.90 -5.59 -0.90
CA TRP A 135 18.80 -5.44 0.24
C TRP A 135 20.23 -5.04 -0.16
N LYS A 136 20.75 -5.62 -1.24
CA LYS A 136 22.07 -5.23 -1.78
C LYS A 136 22.05 -3.80 -2.30
N ASP A 137 20.97 -3.39 -2.96
CA ASP A 137 20.83 -2.05 -3.51
C ASP A 137 20.73 -0.99 -2.41
N ILE A 138 20.04 -1.30 -1.30
CA ILE A 138 20.07 -0.45 -0.09
C ILE A 138 21.50 -0.27 0.43
N ARG A 139 22.26 -1.36 0.60
CA ARG A 139 23.64 -1.27 1.10
C ARG A 139 24.54 -0.46 0.17
N ARG A 140 24.48 -0.74 -1.13
CA ARG A 140 25.23 0.01 -2.15
C ARG A 140 24.89 1.49 -2.15
N SER A 141 23.61 1.81 -1.94
CA SER A 141 23.17 3.20 -1.87
C SER A 141 23.75 3.89 -0.64
N ILE A 142 23.70 3.26 0.53
CA ILE A 142 24.28 3.81 1.78
C ILE A 142 25.80 4.01 1.66
N ASP A 143 26.50 3.07 1.02
CA ASP A 143 27.96 3.13 0.85
C ASP A 143 28.39 4.19 -0.18
N SER A 144 27.44 4.79 -0.92
CA SER A 144 27.71 5.81 -1.92
C SER A 144 27.98 7.18 -1.28
N SER A 145 28.92 7.92 -1.83
CA SER A 145 29.32 9.24 -1.33
C SER A 145 28.27 10.34 -1.55
N ASP A 146 27.32 10.12 -2.46
CA ASP A 146 26.24 11.06 -2.82
C ASP A 146 24.92 10.76 -2.10
N PHE A 147 24.90 9.79 -1.18
CA PHE A 147 23.70 9.40 -0.45
C PHE A 147 23.34 10.39 0.66
N SER A 148 22.06 10.75 0.75
CA SER A 148 21.54 11.65 1.77
C SER A 148 20.46 10.97 2.61
N VAL A 149 20.81 10.62 3.85
CA VAL A 149 19.83 10.09 4.83
C VAL A 149 18.74 11.12 5.13
N LEU A 150 19.09 12.41 5.12
CA LEU A 150 18.13 13.49 5.39
C LEU A 150 17.05 13.52 4.30
N ASP A 151 17.43 13.41 3.04
CA ASP A 151 16.49 13.41 1.91
C ASP A 151 15.53 12.22 2.02
N VAL A 152 16.06 11.04 2.35
CA VAL A 152 15.23 9.84 2.60
C VAL A 152 14.19 10.10 3.68
N ILE A 153 14.60 10.61 4.84
CA ILE A 153 13.70 10.86 5.97
C ILE A 153 12.63 11.88 5.58
N VAL A 154 13.03 12.99 4.96
CA VAL A 154 12.10 14.05 4.54
C VAL A 154 11.09 13.52 3.52
N ILE A 155 11.54 12.75 2.53
CA ILE A 155 10.66 12.17 1.51
C ILE A 155 9.66 11.20 2.14
N LEU A 156 10.12 10.29 3.00
CA LEU A 156 9.23 9.32 3.66
C LEU A 156 8.22 10.01 4.58
N LEU A 157 8.61 11.07 5.30
CA LEU A 157 7.70 11.84 6.14
C LEU A 157 6.65 12.59 5.32
N ILE A 158 7.05 13.25 4.23
CA ILE A 158 6.11 13.92 3.31
C ILE A 158 5.16 12.89 2.70
N ALA A 159 5.69 11.77 2.20
CA ALA A 159 4.90 10.70 1.62
C ALA A 159 3.89 10.12 2.62
N PHE A 160 4.31 9.86 3.86
CA PHE A 160 3.42 9.38 4.91
C PHE A 160 2.36 10.43 5.28
N GLY A 161 2.72 11.71 5.31
CA GLY A 161 1.78 12.81 5.53
C GLY A 161 0.71 12.90 4.44
N ILE A 162 1.10 12.83 3.18
CA ILE A 162 0.19 12.79 2.02
C ILE A 162 -0.70 11.54 2.10
N GLY A 163 -0.08 10.38 2.34
CA GLY A 163 -0.77 9.10 2.50
C GLY A 163 -1.84 9.17 3.57
N PHE A 164 -1.49 9.70 4.75
CA PHE A 164 -2.39 9.91 5.87
C PHE A 164 -3.55 10.84 5.53
N VAL A 165 -3.32 12.00 4.92
CA VAL A 165 -4.40 12.93 4.58
C VAL A 165 -5.40 12.28 3.63
N ILE A 166 -4.93 11.60 2.60
CA ILE A 166 -5.80 10.96 1.59
C ILE A 166 -6.54 9.76 2.19
N SER A 167 -5.85 8.84 2.86
CA SER A 167 -6.50 7.68 3.47
C SER A 167 -7.48 8.10 4.56
N TYR A 168 -7.11 9.06 5.42
CA TYR A 168 -7.94 9.48 6.54
C TYR A 168 -9.22 10.19 6.09
N THR A 169 -9.14 11.01 5.04
CA THR A 169 -10.32 11.67 4.47
C THR A 169 -11.31 10.66 3.88
N ALA A 170 -10.82 9.66 3.13
CA ALA A 170 -11.64 8.56 2.63
C ALA A 170 -12.27 7.75 3.79
N PHE A 171 -11.49 7.44 4.82
CA PHE A 171 -11.96 6.75 6.02
C PHE A 171 -13.06 7.53 6.76
N LYS A 172 -12.89 8.84 6.93
CA LYS A 172 -13.92 9.69 7.53
C LYS A 172 -15.19 9.74 6.70
N GLN A 173 -15.07 9.74 5.38
CA GLN A 173 -16.23 9.67 4.50
C GLN A 173 -16.98 8.34 4.66
N GLY A 174 -16.25 7.22 4.77
CA GLY A 174 -16.83 5.91 5.09
C GLY A 174 -17.59 5.88 6.41
N GLN A 175 -17.01 6.44 7.47
CA GLN A 175 -17.68 6.54 8.79
C GLN A 175 -18.98 7.34 8.75
N LYS A 176 -19.04 8.41 7.94
CA LYS A 176 -20.27 9.20 7.78
C LYS A 176 -21.34 8.40 7.04
N SER A 177 -20.96 7.71 5.97
CA SER A 177 -21.88 6.89 5.18
C SER A 177 -22.51 5.76 5.99
N SER A 178 -21.73 5.08 6.85
CA SER A 178 -22.28 3.99 7.66
C SER A 178 -23.28 4.48 8.70
N ARG A 179 -23.07 5.67 9.28
CA ARG A 179 -24.04 6.28 10.19
C ARG A 179 -25.38 6.57 9.52
N ILE A 180 -25.37 7.05 8.27
CA ILE A 180 -26.61 7.36 7.53
C ILE A 180 -27.43 6.09 7.26
N SER A 181 -26.78 4.93 7.09
CA SER A 181 -27.47 3.65 6.85
C SER A 181 -28.19 3.08 8.07
N TYR A 182 -27.93 3.57 9.29
CA TYR A 182 -28.62 3.12 10.52
C TYR A 182 -29.89 3.94 10.83
N TYR A 183 -30.18 4.99 10.05
CA TYR A 183 -31.34 5.88 10.27
C TYR A 183 -32.48 5.67 9.24
N TRP A 184 -32.44 4.57 8.49
CA TRP A 184 -33.51 4.10 7.60
C TRP A 184 -33.88 2.66 7.95
#